data_AF-A0A1Q8B337-F1
#
_entry.id   AF-A0A1Q8B337-F1
#
_cell.length_a   1.000
_cell.length_b   1.000
_cell.length_c   1.000
_cell.angle_alpha   90.00
_cell.angle_beta   90.00
_cell.angle_gamma   90.00
#
_symmetry.space_group_name_H-M   'P 1'
#
loop_
_entity.id
_entity.type
_entity.pdbx_description
1 polymer ?
#
loop_
_entity_poly.entity_id
_entity_poly.type
_entity_poly.pdbx_seq_one_letter_code
_entity_poly.pdbx_strand_id
1 'polypeptide(L)'
;MNYTYDLDSRLTQVSDPTGTNTYTYDNNGNTLTKVVGSNTTTYAWDFENRMTSVTLPGSGGTVSFKYDAFGRRIHKYSSSGTSVLAYDGDNLIEETNSSGAVVARYSQGLNIDGPLAMLRSAATGNYRAGGLGYMLSLNGAFIKAL
;
A
#
# COMPACT_ATOMS: atom_id res chain seq x y z
N MET A 1 0.79 -6.34 -29.34
CA MET A 1 1.27 -6.01 -27.98
C MET A 1 2.75 -6.29 -27.96
N ASN A 2 3.57 -5.28 -27.68
CA ASN A 2 5.04 -5.33 -27.74
C ASN A 2 5.63 -5.04 -26.36
N TYR A 3 6.67 -5.77 -25.97
CA TYR A 3 7.35 -5.65 -24.68
C TYR A 3 8.84 -5.36 -24.90
N THR A 4 9.37 -4.41 -24.15
CA THR A 4 10.80 -4.09 -24.17
C THR A 4 11.37 -4.24 -22.77
N TYR A 5 12.60 -4.76 -22.70
CA TYR A 5 13.29 -5.05 -21.45
C TYR A 5 14.66 -4.38 -21.43
N ASP A 6 15.18 -4.11 -20.25
CA ASP A 6 16.57 -3.70 -20.05
C ASP A 6 17.52 -4.92 -20.02
N LEU A 7 18.81 -4.64 -19.76
CA LEU A 7 19.86 -5.68 -19.66
C LEU A 7 19.67 -6.62 -18.47
N ASP A 8 18.93 -6.19 -17.44
CA ASP A 8 18.60 -6.99 -16.26
C ASP A 8 17.29 -7.78 -16.47
N SER A 9 16.79 -7.83 -17.72
CA SER A 9 15.52 -8.48 -18.09
C SER A 9 14.29 -7.88 -17.39
N ARG A 10 14.35 -6.62 -16.95
CA ARG A 10 13.21 -5.91 -16.36
C ARG A 10 12.44 -5.17 -17.44
N LEU A 11 11.11 -5.16 -17.32
CA LEU A 11 10.20 -4.58 -18.29
C LEU A 11 10.28 -3.05 -18.31
N THR A 12 10.80 -2.44 -19.37
CA THR A 12 10.92 -0.97 -19.49
C THR A 12 9.80 -0.35 -20.31
N GLN A 13 9.16 -1.12 -21.19
CA GLN A 13 8.08 -0.61 -22.04
C GLN A 13 7.07 -1.70 -22.40
N VAL A 14 5.80 -1.29 -22.43
CA VAL A 14 4.68 -2.08 -22.98
C VAL A 14 3.94 -1.21 -23.98
N SER A 15 3.73 -1.69 -25.21
CA SER A 15 3.03 -0.93 -26.25
C SER A 15 1.93 -1.76 -26.90
N ASP A 16 0.70 -1.25 -26.84
CA ASP A 16 -0.51 -1.79 -27.49
C ASP A 16 -1.19 -0.72 -28.34
N PRO A 17 -2.25 -1.05 -29.11
CA PRO A 17 -2.97 -0.06 -29.90
C PRO A 17 -3.60 1.09 -29.10
N THR A 18 -3.70 0.98 -27.78
CA THR A 18 -4.27 2.03 -26.90
C THR A 18 -3.19 2.97 -26.35
N GLY A 19 -1.91 2.59 -26.41
CA GLY A 19 -0.82 3.47 -26.03
C GLY A 19 0.46 2.73 -25.64
N THR A 20 1.38 3.50 -25.08
CA THR A 20 2.66 2.99 -24.59
C THR A 20 2.84 3.35 -23.13
N ASN A 21 3.15 2.34 -22.32
CA ASN A 21 3.49 2.47 -20.91
C ASN A 21 5.00 2.30 -20.76
N THR A 22 5.64 3.13 -19.94
CA THR A 22 7.08 3.02 -19.67
C THR A 22 7.37 2.92 -18.18
N TYR A 23 8.47 2.27 -17.85
CA TYR A 23 8.93 2.01 -16.50
C TYR A 23 10.41 2.30 -16.39
N THR A 24 10.83 2.86 -15.26
CA THR A 24 12.24 3.00 -14.91
C THR A 24 12.49 2.38 -13.55
N TYR A 25 13.74 2.00 -13.29
CA TYR A 25 14.14 1.27 -12.09
C TYR A 25 15.41 1.88 -11.50
N ASP A 26 15.57 1.72 -10.18
CA ASP A 26 16.86 1.94 -9.54
C ASP A 26 17.79 0.72 -9.74
N ASN A 27 19.01 0.80 -9.22
CA ASN A 27 20.00 -0.27 -9.31
C ASN A 27 19.60 -1.53 -8.53
N ASN A 28 18.66 -1.43 -7.59
CA ASN A 28 18.14 -2.54 -6.80
C ASN A 28 16.92 -3.21 -7.47
N GLY A 29 16.43 -2.68 -8.60
CA GLY A 29 15.26 -3.19 -9.29
C GLY A 29 13.93 -2.63 -8.80
N ASN A 30 13.94 -1.63 -7.92
CA ASN A 30 12.72 -0.97 -7.51
C ASN A 30 12.28 0.03 -8.58
N THR A 31 10.98 0.04 -8.90
CA THR A 31 10.41 0.96 -9.89
C THR A 31 10.55 2.40 -9.42
N LEU A 32 11.19 3.27 -10.20
CA LEU A 32 11.28 4.71 -9.92
C LEU A 32 10.14 5.50 -10.57
N THR A 33 9.80 5.18 -11.81
CA THR A 33 8.70 5.82 -12.52
C THR A 33 7.86 4.82 -13.28
N LYS A 34 6.56 5.12 -13.37
CA LYS A 34 5.60 4.46 -14.24
C LYS A 34 4.85 5.53 -15.02
N VAL A 35 4.95 5.51 -16.34
CA VAL A 35 4.21 6.41 -17.24
C VAL A 35 3.15 5.61 -17.97
N VAL A 36 1.90 6.06 -17.92
CA VAL A 36 0.74 5.48 -18.62
C VAL A 36 0.02 6.61 -19.35
N GLY A 37 0.18 6.69 -20.68
CA GLY A 37 -0.25 7.85 -21.45
C GLY A 37 0.45 9.12 -20.97
N SER A 38 -0.30 10.14 -20.55
CA SER A 38 0.24 11.37 -19.96
C SER A 38 0.42 11.32 -18.43
N ASN A 39 0.01 10.22 -17.80
CA ASN A 39 0.05 10.09 -16.34
C ASN A 39 1.39 9.49 -15.90
N THR A 40 2.12 10.23 -15.06
CA THR A 40 3.36 9.75 -14.44
C THR A 40 3.14 9.52 -12.95
N THR A 41 3.46 8.32 -12.49
CA THR A 41 3.60 7.99 -11.07
C THR A 41 5.08 7.85 -10.74
N THR A 42 5.55 8.50 -9.69
CA THR A 42 6.93 8.33 -9.19
C THR A 42 6.95 7.66 -7.84
N TYR A 43 8.00 6.89 -7.58
CA TYR A 43 8.18 6.15 -6.34
C TYR A 43 9.57 6.44 -5.77
N ALA A 44 9.66 6.44 -4.45
CA ALA A 44 10.93 6.53 -3.71
C ALA A 44 11.03 5.34 -2.76
N TRP A 45 12.26 4.89 -2.55
CA TRP A 45 12.59 3.69 -1.79
C TRP A 45 13.72 4.00 -0.80
N ASP A 46 13.77 3.28 0.31
CA ASP A 46 14.93 3.30 1.21
C ASP A 46 15.95 2.23 0.82
N PHE A 47 17.08 2.21 1.54
CA PHE A 47 18.17 1.26 1.31
C PHE A 47 17.79 -0.21 1.58
N GLU A 48 16.66 -0.46 2.25
CA GLU A 48 16.11 -1.79 2.53
C GLU A 48 15.05 -2.20 1.50
N ASN A 49 14.94 -1.47 0.38
CA ASN A 49 13.96 -1.69 -0.69
C ASN A 49 12.49 -1.54 -0.24
N ARG A 50 12.23 -0.66 0.74
CA ARG A 50 10.87 -0.34 1.17
C ARG A 50 10.45 1.00 0.59
N MET A 51 9.23 1.06 0.07
CA MET A 51 8.70 2.29 -0.54
C MET A 51 8.49 3.38 0.53
N THR A 52 9.22 4.48 0.43
CA THR A 52 9.11 5.63 1.33
C THR A 52 8.15 6.69 0.80
N SER A 53 7.92 6.74 -0.51
CA SER A 53 6.95 7.67 -1.10
C SER A 53 6.42 7.21 -2.45
N VAL A 54 5.19 7.63 -2.76
CA VAL A 54 4.61 7.58 -4.10
C VAL A 54 3.96 8.94 -4.41
N THR A 55 4.27 9.51 -5.57
CA THR A 55 3.57 10.69 -6.10
C THR A 55 2.69 10.25 -7.25
N LEU A 56 1.39 10.47 -7.08
CA LEU A 56 0.35 10.09 -8.03
C LEU A 56 0.20 11.18 -9.11
N PRO A 57 -0.21 10.81 -10.33
CA PRO A 57 -0.42 11.76 -11.42
C PRO A 57 -1.53 12.76 -11.11
N GLY A 58 -1.48 13.91 -11.78
CA GLY A 58 -2.50 14.96 -11.68
C GLY A 58 -2.63 15.50 -10.25
N SER A 59 -3.85 15.56 -9.72
CA SER A 59 -4.15 16.01 -8.37
C SER A 59 -4.09 14.90 -7.30
N GLY A 60 -3.59 13.71 -7.65
CA GLY A 60 -3.52 12.58 -6.72
C GLY A 60 -2.62 12.80 -5.52
N GLY A 61 -1.65 13.73 -5.63
CA GLY A 61 -0.77 14.14 -4.55
C GLY A 61 0.27 13.07 -4.18
N THR A 62 0.97 13.33 -3.07
CA THR A 62 2.03 12.45 -2.59
C THR A 62 1.58 11.72 -1.33
N VAL A 63 1.88 10.43 -1.28
CA VAL A 63 1.77 9.60 -0.09
C VAL A 63 3.18 9.22 0.34
N SER A 64 3.49 9.32 1.64
CA SER A 64 4.77 8.89 2.18
C SER A 64 4.61 7.99 3.40
N PHE A 65 5.64 7.20 3.66
CA PHE A 65 5.62 6.14 4.66
C PHE A 65 6.86 6.21 5.55
N LYS A 66 6.70 5.79 6.81
CA LYS A 66 7.84 5.50 7.71
C LYS A 66 7.71 4.10 8.25
N TYR A 67 8.86 3.50 8.55
CA TYR A 67 9.00 2.14 8.99
C TYR A 67 9.71 2.07 10.34
N ASP A 68 9.38 1.06 11.14
CA ASP A 68 10.18 0.68 12.31
C ASP A 68 11.37 -0.20 11.92
N ALA A 69 12.17 -0.58 12.92
CA ALA A 69 13.35 -1.42 12.73
C ALA A 69 13.03 -2.85 12.26
N PHE A 70 11.77 -3.29 12.35
CA PHE A 70 11.31 -4.58 11.84
C PHE A 70 10.75 -4.46 10.41
N GLY A 71 10.83 -3.29 9.79
CA GLY A 71 10.32 -3.04 8.44
C GLY A 71 8.82 -2.91 8.36
N ARG A 72 8.13 -2.69 9.48
CA ARG A 72 6.69 -2.50 9.52
C ARG A 72 6.36 -1.02 9.42
N ARG A 73 5.32 -0.69 8.67
CA ARG A 73 4.93 0.71 8.47
C ARG A 73 4.31 1.27 9.75
N ILE A 74 4.91 2.32 10.29
CA ILE A 74 4.42 3.02 11.50
C ILE A 74 3.74 4.35 11.18
N HIS A 75 4.01 4.93 10.01
CA HIS A 75 3.31 6.14 9.55
C HIS A 75 2.93 6.05 8.08
N LYS A 76 1.79 6.68 7.77
CA LYS A 76 1.39 7.07 6.42
C LYS A 76 0.98 8.54 6.43
N TYR A 77 1.55 9.33 5.54
CA TYR A 77 1.17 10.72 5.33
C TYR A 77 0.54 10.84 3.94
N SER A 78 -0.65 11.44 3.85
CA SER A 78 -1.30 11.78 2.59
C SER A 78 -2.05 13.10 2.70
N SER A 79 -2.52 13.63 1.58
CA SER A 79 -3.38 14.83 1.54
C SER A 79 -4.67 14.67 2.36
N SER A 80 -5.15 13.44 2.54
CA SER A 80 -6.32 13.11 3.37
C SER A 80 -6.03 13.07 4.89
N GLY A 81 -4.77 13.17 5.31
CA GLY A 81 -4.37 13.10 6.71
C GLY A 81 -3.21 12.15 6.98
N THR A 82 -2.86 12.03 8.27
CA THR A 82 -1.82 11.11 8.75
C THR A 82 -2.46 9.90 9.41
N SER A 83 -1.91 8.72 9.17
CA SER A 83 -2.18 7.49 9.91
C SER A 83 -0.93 7.09 10.70
N VAL A 84 -1.13 6.76 11.97
CA VAL A 84 -0.10 6.22 12.88
C VAL A 84 -0.51 4.80 13.25
N LEU A 85 0.37 3.83 13.03
CA LEU A 85 0.07 2.41 13.21
C LEU A 85 0.79 1.87 14.45
N ALA A 86 0.06 1.17 15.31
CA ALA A 86 0.56 0.55 16.52
C ALA A 86 0.47 -0.98 16.45
N TYR A 87 1.51 -1.64 16.94
CA TYR A 87 1.68 -3.09 16.83
C TYR A 87 1.88 -3.74 18.21
N ASP A 88 1.37 -4.96 18.37
CA ASP A 88 1.66 -5.88 19.48
C ASP A 88 2.32 -7.14 18.91
N GLY A 89 3.61 -7.35 19.19
CA GLY A 89 4.42 -8.24 18.35
C GLY A 89 4.29 -7.79 16.89
N ASP A 90 4.13 -8.72 15.95
CA ASP A 90 3.91 -8.42 14.52
C ASP A 90 2.46 -8.05 14.16
N ASN A 91 1.58 -8.03 15.16
CA ASN A 91 0.17 -7.80 14.93
C ASN A 91 -0.15 -6.31 14.93
N LEU A 92 -0.64 -5.77 13.82
CA LEU A 92 -1.25 -4.44 13.81
C LEU A 92 -2.48 -4.47 14.71
N ILE A 93 -2.56 -3.57 15.69
CA ILE A 93 -3.65 -3.51 16.68
C ILE A 93 -4.43 -2.19 16.65
N GLU A 94 -3.81 -1.09 16.23
CA GLU A 94 -4.47 0.21 16.22
C GLU A 94 -3.93 1.13 15.12
N GLU A 95 -4.83 1.92 14.52
CA GLU A 95 -4.49 3.06 13.66
C GLU A 95 -5.09 4.32 14.29
N THR A 96 -4.26 5.35 14.50
CA THR A 96 -4.70 6.68 14.94
C THR A 96 -4.43 7.72 13.87
N ASN A 97 -5.14 8.85 13.93
CA ASN A 97 -4.84 10.00 13.08
C ASN A 97 -3.73 10.87 13.71
N SER A 98 -3.38 11.99 13.07
CA SER A 98 -2.39 12.94 13.62
C SER A 98 -2.79 13.57 14.97
N SER A 99 -4.06 13.57 15.34
CA SER A 99 -4.52 14.07 16.64
C SER A 99 -4.59 12.98 17.72
N GLY A 100 -4.13 11.77 17.42
CA GLY A 100 -4.21 10.62 18.34
C GLY A 100 -5.62 10.04 18.47
N ALA A 101 -6.58 10.47 17.64
CA ALA A 101 -7.91 9.87 17.62
C ALA A 101 -7.83 8.51 16.93
N VAL A 102 -8.39 7.50 17.58
CA VAL A 102 -8.43 6.13 17.04
C VAL A 102 -9.34 6.08 15.83
N VAL A 103 -8.77 5.71 14.69
CA VAL A 103 -9.46 5.57 13.41
C VAL A 103 -9.82 4.12 13.17
N ALA A 104 -8.94 3.20 13.57
CA ALA A 104 -9.17 1.76 13.49
C ALA A 104 -8.61 1.01 14.69
N ARG A 105 -9.31 -0.04 15.14
CA ARG A 105 -8.72 -1.09 15.99
C ARG A 105 -8.83 -2.44 15.33
N TYR A 106 -7.78 -3.22 15.48
CA TYR A 106 -7.62 -4.52 14.86
C TYR A 106 -7.54 -5.59 15.95
N SER A 107 -8.52 -6.49 15.98
CA SER A 107 -8.44 -7.68 16.82
C SER A 107 -7.90 -8.81 15.97
N GLN A 108 -6.87 -9.51 16.42
CA GLN A 108 -6.37 -10.72 15.77
C GLN A 108 -6.86 -11.94 16.55
N GLY A 109 -6.98 -13.09 15.89
CA GLY A 109 -7.21 -14.36 16.57
C GLY A 109 -6.10 -15.34 16.23
N LEU A 110 -6.10 -16.44 16.97
CA LEU A 110 -5.01 -17.40 17.00
C LEU A 110 -4.73 -17.95 15.59
N ASN A 111 -3.53 -17.70 15.07
CA ASN A 111 -2.97 -18.26 13.83
C ASN A 111 -3.57 -17.75 12.51
N ILE A 112 -3.77 -16.44 12.37
CA ILE A 112 -4.19 -15.84 11.09
C ILE A 112 -3.18 -14.76 10.67
N ASP A 113 -2.66 -14.89 9.44
CA ASP A 113 -1.87 -13.85 8.73
C ASP A 113 -2.77 -12.66 8.36
N GLY A 114 -3.31 -11.97 9.36
CA GLY A 114 -4.13 -10.78 9.17
C GLY A 114 -5.12 -10.51 10.31
N PRO A 115 -5.58 -9.25 10.43
CA PRO A 115 -6.53 -8.87 11.48
C PRO A 115 -7.90 -9.52 11.26
N LEU A 116 -8.47 -10.09 12.34
CA LEU A 116 -9.79 -10.73 12.37
C LEU A 116 -10.97 -9.75 12.38
N ALA A 117 -10.75 -8.49 12.77
CA ALA A 117 -11.78 -7.46 12.70
C ALA A 117 -11.11 -6.09 12.58
N MET A 118 -11.78 -5.14 11.91
CA MET A 118 -11.42 -3.72 11.94
C MET A 118 -12.64 -2.93 12.41
N LEU A 119 -12.49 -2.20 13.51
CA LEU A 119 -13.48 -1.24 13.95
C LEU A 119 -13.10 0.15 13.42
N ARG A 120 -13.81 0.68 12.42
CA ARG A 120 -13.55 2.02 11.86
C ARG A 120 -14.67 2.98 12.26
N SER A 121 -14.34 4.02 13.02
CA SER A 121 -15.25 5.10 13.48
C SER A 121 -16.75 4.71 13.58
N ALA A 122 -17.12 4.00 14.65
CA ALA A 122 -18.47 3.50 14.97
C ALA A 122 -19.08 2.42 14.04
N ALA A 123 -18.34 1.90 13.07
CA ALA A 123 -18.72 0.72 12.29
C ALA A 123 -17.74 -0.44 12.52
N THR A 124 -18.22 -1.56 13.05
CA THR A 124 -17.45 -2.80 13.19
C THR A 124 -17.50 -3.57 11.88
N GLY A 125 -16.35 -3.81 11.25
CA GLY A 125 -16.19 -4.77 10.16
C GLY A 125 -15.53 -6.04 10.69
N ASN A 126 -16.18 -7.20 10.51
CA ASN A 126 -15.60 -8.48 10.89
C ASN A 126 -14.96 -9.14 9.65
N TYR A 127 -13.73 -9.63 9.77
CA TYR A 127 -13.06 -10.39 8.73
C TYR A 127 -13.04 -11.87 9.10
N ARG A 128 -13.55 -12.74 8.22
CA ARG A 128 -13.31 -14.17 8.33
C ARG A 128 -12.18 -14.55 7.39
N ALA A 129 -11.09 -15.08 7.96
CA ALA A 129 -10.06 -15.75 7.19
C ALA A 129 -10.60 -17.10 6.72
N GLY A 130 -10.74 -17.29 5.40
CA GLY A 130 -10.76 -18.64 4.85
C GLY A 130 -9.34 -19.20 4.89
N GLY A 131 -9.18 -20.51 5.13
CA GLY A 131 -7.89 -21.20 5.36
C GLY A 131 -6.88 -21.20 4.20
N LEU A 132 -6.94 -20.23 3.29
CA LEU A 132 -6.00 -20.01 2.18
C LEU A 132 -5.64 -18.52 2.00
N GLY A 133 -5.69 -17.72 3.07
CA GLY A 133 -5.23 -16.32 3.04
C GLY A 133 -6.13 -15.34 2.27
N TYR A 134 -7.39 -15.71 1.98
CA TYR A 134 -8.37 -14.77 1.45
C TYR A 134 -9.24 -14.18 2.58
N MET A 135 -9.28 -12.84 2.66
CA MET A 135 -10.14 -12.10 3.58
C MET A 135 -11.56 -11.98 2.98
N LEU A 136 -12.55 -12.63 3.60
CA LEU A 136 -13.96 -12.29 3.36
C LEU A 136 -14.41 -11.27 4.42
N SER A 137 -14.79 -10.08 3.96
CA SER A 137 -15.54 -9.11 4.75
C SER A 137 -16.94 -9.66 5.02
N LEU A 138 -17.28 -9.94 6.27
CA LEU A 138 -18.62 -10.30 6.69
C LEU A 138 -19.21 -9.15 7.53
N ASN A 139 -19.97 -8.30 6.84
CA ASN A 139 -20.73 -7.15 7.34
C ASN A 139 -19.93 -5.90 7.74
N GLY A 140 -20.39 -4.75 7.24
CA GLY A 140 -19.92 -3.42 7.63
C GLY A 140 -19.12 -2.71 6.53
N ALA A 141 -19.85 -2.07 5.61
CA ALA A 141 -19.40 -1.25 4.48
C ALA A 141 -17.96 -0.71 4.57
N PHE A 142 -17.11 -1.10 3.61
CA PHE A 142 -16.53 -0.21 2.59
C PHE A 142 -16.08 -1.07 1.40
N ILE A 143 -16.91 -1.08 0.36
CA ILE A 143 -16.43 -1.35 -1.00
C ILE A 143 -15.52 -0.19 -1.38
N LYS A 144 -14.27 -0.48 -1.73
CA LYS A 144 -13.60 0.03 -2.93
C LYS A 144 -12.39 -0.86 -3.22
N ALA A 145 -12.64 -1.88 -4.02
CA ALA A 145 -11.61 -2.48 -4.85
C ALA A 145 -11.45 -1.57 -6.08
N LEU A 146 -10.19 -1.19 -6.33
CA LEU A 146 -9.59 -0.62 -7.55
C LEU A 146 -10.26 0.62 -8.18
#